data_AF-A0A7V9KND2-F1
#
_entry.id   AF-A0A7V9KND2-F1
#
_cell.length_a   1.000
_cell.length_b   1.000
_cell.length_c   1.000
_cell.angle_alpha   90.00
_cell.angle_beta   90.00
_cell.angle_gamma   90.00
#
_symmetry.space_group_name_H-M   'P 1'
#
loop_
_entity.id
_entity.type
_entity.pdbx_description
1 polymer ?
#
loop_
_entity_poly.entity_id
_entity_poly.type
_entity_poly.pdbx_seq_one_letter_code
_entity_poly.pdbx_strand_id
1 'polypeptide(L)'
;MKAHNTLSNCLVGLALLAMPFSASLFIVGVHAGAGEGTHALIKTAPPAPVFDEKERQAELAQRRARVAQTIGSKAVLILFSAEPRVYANDVDYEYRQENNLYYLTQLKQKRATLVLLPGNNQTPEILFIPRRDTFSEVWNGHMYSAEEAAQASGIREIWEARELEPFLQGLRTRQPYRPRSENVLMTVFAGGPQAETRTDFESVFAAAEKNEAELYMLVPRGTGPSREYAPEQRFAADWPKIPNGFVIKNAWPIFADMRLRKSPMELRLLQHAIDITNEAQQRAWVAAGNAKWEYEVDAEVVYTFKLRNADHWGYPSIVG
;
A
#
# COMPACT_ATOMS: atom_id res chain seq x y z
N MET A 1 71.24 -8.20 27.37
CA MET A 1 71.79 -9.17 28.35
C MET A 1 71.13 -10.52 28.10
N LYS A 2 71.85 -11.44 27.44
CA LYS A 2 72.29 -12.76 27.96
C LYS A 2 71.11 -13.74 28.23
N ALA A 3 70.86 -14.72 27.34
CA ALA A 3 71.50 -16.06 27.25
C ALA A 3 70.80 -17.06 28.20
N HIS A 4 70.04 -18.05 27.70
CA HIS A 4 70.41 -19.40 27.20
C HIS A 4 70.07 -20.53 28.21
N ASN A 5 69.29 -21.51 27.70
CA ASN A 5 69.32 -22.97 27.90
C ASN A 5 69.49 -23.63 29.28
N THR A 6 68.58 -24.57 29.62
CA THR A 6 68.76 -26.06 29.61
C THR A 6 67.47 -26.74 30.14
N LEU A 7 66.73 -27.52 29.35
CA LEU A 7 66.78 -28.99 29.13
C LEU A 7 66.72 -29.88 30.40
N SER A 8 65.65 -30.66 30.56
CA SER A 8 65.76 -32.12 30.82
C SER A 8 64.44 -32.86 30.55
N ASN A 9 64.60 -34.04 29.91
CA ASN A 9 63.59 -34.99 29.44
C ASN A 9 63.01 -35.86 30.57
N CYS A 10 61.80 -36.41 30.37
CA CYS A 10 61.56 -37.84 30.56
C CYS A 10 60.32 -38.34 29.79
N LEU A 11 60.53 -39.45 29.08
CA LEU A 11 59.58 -40.25 28.27
C LEU A 11 58.47 -40.89 29.14
N VAL A 12 57.33 -41.23 28.51
CA VAL A 12 56.82 -42.61 28.26
C VAL A 12 55.41 -42.49 27.65
N GLY A 13 55.20 -43.07 26.46
CA GLY A 13 54.19 -44.13 26.32
C GLY A 13 53.43 -44.07 24.99
N LEU A 14 53.80 -44.97 24.08
CA LEU A 14 53.28 -45.17 22.73
C LEU A 14 52.10 -46.16 22.76
N ALA A 15 50.99 -45.87 22.08
CA ALA A 15 50.01 -46.88 21.69
C ALA A 15 49.38 -46.51 20.33
N LEU A 16 49.87 -47.14 19.26
CA LEU A 16 49.26 -47.19 17.94
C LEU A 16 48.13 -48.22 17.94
N LEU A 17 46.97 -47.87 17.38
CA LEU A 17 45.96 -48.82 16.94
C LEU A 17 45.47 -48.40 15.55
N ALA A 18 45.83 -49.20 14.56
CA ALA A 18 45.47 -49.04 13.16
C ALA A 18 44.07 -49.63 12.89
N MET A 19 43.27 -48.96 12.04
CA MET A 19 42.11 -49.57 11.38
C MET A 19 42.15 -49.26 9.88
N PRO A 20 41.79 -50.22 9.00
CA PRO A 20 42.07 -50.13 7.57
C PRO A 20 40.99 -49.39 6.78
N PHE A 21 41.45 -48.62 5.80
CA PHE A 21 40.67 -48.06 4.69
C PHE A 21 40.17 -49.20 3.78
N SER A 22 38.86 -49.28 3.55
CA SER A 22 38.29 -50.12 2.50
C SER A 22 37.76 -49.23 1.38
N ALA A 23 38.50 -49.18 0.27
CA ALA A 23 38.08 -48.51 -0.95
C ALA A 23 37.31 -49.50 -1.82
N SER A 24 36.01 -49.31 -1.98
CA SER A 24 35.20 -49.99 -3.00
C SER A 24 34.90 -49.03 -4.13
N LEU A 25 35.54 -49.32 -5.26
CA LEU A 25 35.35 -48.72 -6.57
C LEU A 25 33.99 -49.20 -7.11
N PHE A 26 33.01 -48.32 -7.29
CA PHE A 26 31.82 -48.63 -8.09
C PHE A 26 31.79 -47.76 -9.34
N ILE A 27 31.74 -48.48 -10.47
CA ILE A 27 31.81 -48.02 -11.85
C ILE A 27 30.57 -47.20 -12.19
N VAL A 28 30.80 -46.09 -12.89
CA VAL A 28 29.79 -45.24 -13.55
C VAL A 28 29.05 -46.07 -14.60
N GLY A 29 27.76 -46.30 -14.37
CA GLY A 29 26.82 -46.78 -15.38
C GLY A 29 25.90 -45.65 -15.81
N VAL A 30 26.25 -44.98 -16.91
CA VAL A 30 25.31 -44.10 -17.63
C VAL A 30 24.24 -44.98 -18.26
N HIS A 31 23.06 -45.03 -17.66
CA HIS A 31 21.86 -45.49 -18.35
C HIS A 31 21.11 -44.26 -18.88
N ALA A 32 21.35 -43.96 -20.15
CA ALA A 32 20.49 -43.10 -20.94
C ALA A 32 19.17 -43.84 -21.19
N GLY A 33 18.19 -43.58 -20.32
CA GLY A 33 16.79 -43.95 -20.53
C GLY A 33 15.99 -42.70 -20.88
N ALA A 34 15.61 -42.58 -22.15
CA ALA A 34 14.57 -41.66 -22.57
C ALA A 34 13.20 -42.19 -22.09
N GLY A 35 12.42 -41.34 -21.42
CA GLY A 35 11.07 -41.65 -20.99
C GLY A 35 10.41 -40.48 -20.26
N GLU A 36 9.53 -39.79 -20.97
CA GLU A 36 8.32 -39.05 -20.52
C GLU A 36 8.46 -37.95 -19.46
N GLY A 37 7.98 -36.75 -19.84
CA GLY A 37 7.95 -35.56 -18.99
C GLY A 37 7.29 -35.82 -17.64
N THR A 38 8.09 -35.78 -16.58
CA THR A 38 7.60 -35.66 -15.22
C THR A 38 7.00 -34.27 -15.10
N HIS A 39 5.68 -34.15 -15.26
CA HIS A 39 5.00 -32.93 -14.85
C HIS A 39 5.28 -32.77 -13.35
N ALA A 40 5.95 -31.68 -12.97
CA ALA A 40 6.05 -31.33 -11.55
C ALA A 40 4.62 -31.29 -10.98
N LEU A 41 4.37 -32.06 -9.91
CA LEU A 41 3.04 -32.15 -9.27
C LEU A 41 2.51 -30.77 -8.82
N ILE A 42 3.42 -29.83 -8.59
CA ILE A 42 3.13 -28.45 -8.20
C ILE A 42 3.53 -27.51 -9.34
N LYS A 43 2.57 -26.77 -9.87
CA LYS A 43 2.76 -25.70 -10.84
C LYS A 43 3.14 -24.42 -10.08
N THR A 44 4.40 -24.01 -10.21
CA THR A 44 4.89 -22.77 -9.61
C THR A 44 4.28 -21.54 -10.28
N ALA A 45 3.90 -20.55 -9.49
CA ALA A 45 3.45 -19.26 -9.98
C ALA A 45 4.55 -18.59 -10.81
N PRO A 46 4.22 -17.97 -11.97
CA PRO A 46 5.18 -17.20 -12.75
C PRO A 46 5.61 -15.95 -11.98
N PRO A 47 6.72 -15.29 -12.37
CA PRO A 47 7.11 -14.00 -11.81
C PRO A 47 6.00 -12.94 -11.91
N ALA A 48 6.03 -11.97 -11.00
CA ALA A 48 5.07 -10.87 -10.99
C ALA A 48 5.07 -10.10 -12.32
N PRO A 49 3.89 -9.66 -12.80
CA PRO A 49 3.81 -8.85 -14.00
C PRO A 49 4.54 -7.52 -13.77
N VAL A 50 5.43 -7.17 -14.70
CA VAL A 50 6.08 -5.86 -14.75
C VAL A 50 5.22 -4.92 -15.60
N PHE A 51 5.12 -3.68 -15.15
CA PHE A 51 4.40 -2.60 -15.82
C PHE A 51 5.33 -1.42 -16.06
N ASP A 52 5.12 -0.74 -17.19
CA ASP A 52 5.79 0.54 -17.42
C ASP A 52 5.24 1.60 -16.46
N GLU A 53 6.15 2.39 -15.90
CA GLU A 53 5.83 3.36 -14.86
C GLU A 53 4.92 4.48 -15.38
N LYS A 54 5.11 4.91 -16.63
CA LYS A 54 4.30 5.95 -17.26
C LYS A 54 2.90 5.44 -17.57
N GLU A 55 2.77 4.20 -18.06
CA GLU A 55 1.47 3.55 -18.26
C GLU A 55 0.69 3.42 -16.94
N ARG A 56 1.38 2.98 -15.88
CA ARG A 56 0.80 2.86 -14.53
C ARG A 56 0.29 4.20 -14.00
N GLN A 57 1.10 5.26 -14.08
CA GLN A 57 0.69 6.60 -13.67
C GLN A 57 -0.45 7.14 -14.53
N ALA A 58 -0.44 6.88 -15.85
CA ALA A 58 -1.51 7.28 -16.75
C ALA A 58 -2.85 6.62 -16.38
N GLU A 59 -2.85 5.34 -16.00
CA GLU A 59 -4.06 4.66 -15.52
C GLU A 59 -4.59 5.30 -14.22
N LEU A 60 -3.71 5.63 -13.26
CA LEU A 60 -4.13 6.31 -12.03
C LEU A 60 -4.72 7.70 -12.31
N ALA A 61 -4.09 8.47 -13.21
CA ALA A 61 -4.61 9.76 -13.65
C ALA A 61 -5.99 9.62 -14.32
N GLN A 62 -6.19 8.61 -15.16
CA GLN A 62 -7.50 8.33 -15.77
C GLN A 62 -8.58 8.00 -14.72
N ARG A 63 -8.24 7.23 -13.68
CA ARG A 63 -9.16 6.93 -12.58
C ARG A 63 -9.57 8.21 -11.85
N ARG A 64 -8.62 9.07 -11.50
CA ARG A 64 -8.91 10.36 -10.83
C ARG A 64 -9.71 11.31 -11.73
N ALA A 65 -9.39 11.38 -13.02
CA ALA A 65 -10.13 12.17 -13.99
C ALA A 65 -11.60 11.71 -14.11
N ARG A 66 -11.87 10.40 -14.11
CA ARG A 66 -13.24 9.86 -14.13
C ARG A 66 -14.02 10.21 -12.86
N VAL A 67 -13.37 10.16 -11.70
CA VAL A 67 -13.98 10.62 -10.44
C VAL A 67 -14.29 12.12 -10.51
N ALA A 68 -13.33 12.93 -10.95
CA ALA A 68 -13.47 14.37 -11.09
C ALA A 68 -14.62 14.75 -12.04
N GLN A 69 -14.73 14.06 -13.18
CA GLN A 69 -15.83 14.23 -14.14
C GLN A 69 -17.19 13.87 -13.52
N THR A 70 -17.23 12.83 -12.69
CA THR A 70 -18.46 12.31 -12.07
C THR A 70 -19.01 13.26 -11.00
N ILE A 71 -18.14 13.84 -10.17
CA ILE A 71 -18.56 14.75 -9.09
C ILE A 71 -18.74 16.19 -9.56
N GLY A 72 -18.06 16.60 -10.64
CA GLY A 72 -18.21 17.92 -11.26
C GLY A 72 -17.50 19.06 -10.51
N SER A 73 -17.53 20.26 -11.10
CA SER A 73 -16.75 21.42 -10.65
C SER A 73 -17.22 22.06 -9.34
N LYS A 74 -18.46 21.80 -8.93
CA LYS A 74 -19.05 22.30 -7.67
C LYS A 74 -18.71 21.42 -6.46
N ALA A 75 -17.95 20.36 -6.67
CA ALA A 75 -17.71 19.33 -5.66
C ALA A 75 -16.24 19.27 -5.23
N VAL A 76 -16.03 18.72 -4.04
CA VAL A 76 -14.72 18.33 -3.49
C VAL A 76 -14.81 16.88 -3.08
N LEU A 77 -13.82 16.05 -3.44
CA LEU A 77 -13.66 14.71 -2.87
C LEU A 77 -12.54 14.73 -1.86
N ILE A 78 -12.75 14.11 -0.69
CA ILE A 78 -11.72 13.88 0.32
C ILE A 78 -11.68 12.39 0.65
N LEU A 79 -10.50 11.78 0.52
CA LEU A 79 -10.23 10.39 0.91
C LEU A 79 -9.11 10.34 1.94
N PHE A 80 -9.41 9.82 3.13
CA PHE A 80 -8.42 9.59 4.16
C PHE A 80 -7.73 8.24 3.96
N SER A 81 -6.46 8.15 4.36
CA SER A 81 -5.80 6.86 4.55
C SER A 81 -6.43 6.09 5.70
N ALA A 82 -6.35 4.76 5.66
CA ALA A 82 -6.79 3.95 6.78
C ALA A 82 -6.03 4.30 8.07
N GLU A 83 -6.71 4.26 9.22
CA GLU A 83 -6.08 4.31 10.54
C GLU A 83 -5.42 2.95 10.85
N PRO A 84 -4.21 2.91 11.45
CA PRO A 84 -3.65 1.69 12.00
C PRO A 84 -4.61 1.00 12.96
N ARG A 85 -4.62 -0.33 12.95
CA ARG A 85 -5.50 -1.13 13.81
C ARG A 85 -4.69 -1.70 14.94
N VAL A 86 -5.08 -1.40 16.17
CA VAL A 86 -4.42 -1.94 17.35
C VAL A 86 -4.66 -3.45 17.43
N TYR A 87 -3.58 -4.22 17.54
CA TYR A 87 -3.58 -5.64 17.88
C TYR A 87 -3.72 -5.81 19.40
N ALA A 88 -2.76 -5.25 20.15
CA ALA A 88 -2.76 -5.25 21.60
C ALA A 88 -1.88 -4.11 22.13
N ASN A 89 -2.41 -3.30 23.05
CA ASN A 89 -1.71 -2.15 23.64
C ASN A 89 -1.11 -1.20 22.57
N ASP A 90 0.21 -1.13 22.50
CA ASP A 90 1.02 -0.32 21.58
C ASP A 90 1.42 -1.06 20.30
N VAL A 91 0.97 -2.30 20.11
CA VAL A 91 1.23 -3.10 18.91
C VAL A 91 0.05 -2.97 17.94
N ASP A 92 0.36 -2.56 16.72
CA ASP A 92 -0.59 -2.54 15.60
C ASP A 92 -0.57 -3.87 14.83
N TYR A 93 -1.71 -4.24 14.25
CA TYR A 93 -1.77 -5.14 13.10
C TYR A 93 -1.00 -4.53 11.92
N GLU A 94 -0.62 -5.39 10.98
CA GLU A 94 0.00 -4.92 9.75
C GLU A 94 -0.90 -3.93 8.99
N TYR A 95 -0.28 -2.86 8.49
CA TYR A 95 -1.01 -1.75 7.91
C TYR A 95 -1.62 -2.14 6.57
N ARG A 96 -2.95 -2.02 6.46
CA ARG A 96 -3.68 -2.19 5.21
C ARG A 96 -4.37 -0.90 4.82
N GLN A 97 -3.98 -0.36 3.66
CA GLN A 97 -4.51 0.91 3.14
C GLN A 97 -6.01 0.80 2.78
N GLU A 98 -6.72 1.93 2.85
CA GLU A 98 -8.08 2.06 2.32
C GLU A 98 -8.08 1.84 0.79
N ASN A 99 -8.97 0.98 0.33
CA ASN A 99 -8.90 0.47 -1.05
C ASN A 99 -9.17 1.53 -2.12
N ASN A 100 -10.03 2.52 -1.87
CA ASN A 100 -10.34 3.57 -2.85
C ASN A 100 -9.21 4.59 -2.96
N LEU A 101 -8.59 4.97 -1.83
CA LEU A 101 -7.38 5.78 -1.83
C LEU A 101 -6.24 5.05 -2.55
N TYR A 102 -6.02 3.77 -2.24
CA TYR A 102 -5.02 2.96 -2.94
C TYR A 102 -5.35 2.82 -4.43
N TYR A 103 -6.62 2.66 -4.80
CA TYR A 103 -7.07 2.58 -6.18
C TYR A 103 -6.77 3.84 -6.99
N LEU A 104 -6.77 5.02 -6.37
CA LEU A 104 -6.47 6.30 -7.02
C LEU A 104 -4.99 6.72 -6.96
N THR A 105 -4.21 6.17 -6.02
CA THR A 105 -2.86 6.68 -5.72
C THR A 105 -1.76 5.62 -5.68
N GLN A 106 -2.10 4.35 -5.46
CA GLN A 106 -1.18 3.25 -5.12
C GLN A 106 -0.27 3.50 -3.91
N LEU A 107 -0.59 4.48 -3.05
CA LEU A 107 0.21 4.79 -1.86
C LEU A 107 -0.18 3.94 -0.66
N LYS A 108 0.82 3.39 0.04
CA LYS A 108 0.65 2.69 1.34
C LYS A 108 1.04 3.56 2.55
N GLN A 109 1.10 4.89 2.38
CA GLN A 109 1.46 5.84 3.43
C GLN A 109 0.32 6.02 4.45
N LYS A 110 0.64 5.88 5.74
CA LYS A 110 -0.22 6.26 6.86
C LYS A 110 -0.36 7.80 6.91
N ARG A 111 -1.52 8.29 7.36
CA ARG A 111 -1.83 9.74 7.46
C ARG A 111 -1.73 10.48 6.12
N ALA A 112 -2.02 9.78 5.03
CA ALA A 112 -2.16 10.38 3.71
C ALA A 112 -3.62 10.83 3.50
N THR A 113 -3.85 11.93 2.80
CA THR A 113 -5.19 12.36 2.37
C THR A 113 -5.13 12.82 0.92
N LEU A 114 -6.01 12.30 0.08
CA LEU A 114 -6.20 12.79 -1.29
C LEU A 114 -7.39 13.74 -1.31
N VAL A 115 -7.20 14.91 -1.90
CA VAL A 115 -8.27 15.85 -2.21
C VAL A 115 -8.35 16.04 -3.72
N LEU A 116 -9.55 15.88 -4.30
CA LEU A 116 -9.83 16.26 -5.69
C LEU A 116 -10.76 17.48 -5.72
N LEU A 117 -10.39 18.46 -6.54
CA LEU A 117 -11.09 19.73 -6.73
C LEU A 117 -11.32 19.94 -8.24
N PRO A 118 -12.34 19.32 -8.87
CA PRO A 118 -12.50 19.38 -10.32
C PRO A 118 -12.78 20.80 -10.84
N GLY A 119 -13.26 21.69 -9.98
CA GLY A 119 -13.46 23.10 -10.29
C GLY A 119 -12.21 23.97 -10.19
N ASN A 120 -11.09 23.41 -9.74
CA ASN A 120 -9.81 24.09 -9.60
C ASN A 120 -8.87 23.70 -10.74
N ASN A 121 -8.68 24.61 -11.71
CA ASN A 121 -7.84 24.34 -12.88
C ASN A 121 -6.34 24.35 -12.57
N GLN A 122 -5.93 24.94 -11.45
CA GLN A 122 -4.53 25.01 -11.06
C GLN A 122 -4.17 23.80 -10.21
N THR A 123 -4.89 23.55 -9.12
CA THR A 123 -4.62 22.44 -8.20
C THR A 123 -5.81 21.48 -8.13
N PRO A 124 -6.13 20.75 -9.23
CA PRO A 124 -7.28 19.84 -9.28
C PRO A 124 -7.10 18.59 -8.40
N GLU A 125 -5.87 18.23 -8.07
CA GLU A 125 -5.51 17.09 -7.24
C GLU A 125 -4.46 17.53 -6.24
N ILE A 126 -4.72 17.31 -4.95
CA ILE A 126 -3.78 17.67 -3.87
C ILE A 126 -3.61 16.45 -2.98
N LEU A 127 -2.36 16.07 -2.75
CA LEU A 127 -2.01 14.99 -1.83
C LEU A 127 -1.39 15.57 -0.55
N PHE A 128 -1.94 15.19 0.59
CA PHE A 128 -1.42 15.55 1.90
C PHE A 128 -0.70 14.34 2.49
N ILE A 129 0.58 14.44 2.83
CA ILE A 129 1.35 13.34 3.47
C ILE A 129 2.18 13.87 4.64
N PRO A 130 2.46 13.05 5.67
CA PRO A 130 3.37 13.45 6.73
C PRO A 130 4.76 13.77 6.17
N ARG A 131 5.44 14.76 6.74
CA ARG A 131 6.84 15.01 6.39
C ARG A 131 7.66 13.78 6.76
N ARG A 132 8.54 13.38 5.84
CA ARG A 132 9.48 12.29 6.06
C ARG A 132 10.33 12.57 7.30
N ASP A 133 10.37 11.61 8.22
CA ASP A 133 11.19 11.65 9.42
C ASP A 133 12.04 10.39 9.50
N THR A 134 13.32 10.54 9.18
CA THR A 134 14.28 9.43 9.14
C THR A 134 14.49 8.78 10.51
N PHE A 135 14.28 9.50 11.61
CA PHE A 135 14.38 8.92 12.94
C PHE A 135 13.20 7.99 13.21
N SER A 136 11.99 8.43 12.84
CA SER A 136 10.78 7.61 12.94
C SER A 136 10.80 6.39 12.01
N GLU A 137 11.41 6.49 10.82
CA GLU A 137 11.50 5.38 9.85
C GLU A 137 12.20 4.13 10.39
N VAL A 138 13.15 4.30 11.31
CA VAL A 138 13.87 3.18 11.96
C VAL A 138 12.92 2.26 12.70
N TRP A 139 11.84 2.81 13.27
CA TRP A 139 10.89 2.09 14.12
C TRP A 139 9.55 1.82 13.42
N ASN A 140 9.10 2.75 12.59
CA ASN A 140 7.74 2.74 12.03
C ASN A 140 7.70 2.31 10.56
N GLY A 141 8.86 1.98 9.98
CA GLY A 141 9.00 1.64 8.58
C GLY A 141 9.09 2.87 7.67
N HIS A 142 9.31 2.61 6.40
CA HIS A 142 9.58 3.64 5.39
C HIS A 142 8.43 4.65 5.25
N MET A 143 8.81 5.94 5.20
CA MET A 143 7.92 7.06 4.93
C MET A 143 8.27 7.67 3.57
N TYR A 144 7.26 7.90 2.74
CA TYR A 144 7.47 8.46 1.40
C TYR A 144 8.00 9.89 1.48
N SER A 145 9.04 10.19 0.71
CA SER A 145 9.34 11.55 0.28
C SER A 145 8.27 12.04 -0.71
N ALA A 146 8.25 13.34 -1.01
CA ALA A 146 7.33 13.87 -2.01
C ALA A 146 7.64 13.31 -3.41
N GLU A 147 8.92 13.09 -3.72
CA GLU A 147 9.38 12.48 -4.98
C GLU A 147 8.91 11.04 -5.11
N GLU A 148 9.07 10.23 -4.05
CA GLU A 148 8.61 8.85 -4.02
C GLU A 148 7.08 8.78 -4.13
N ALA A 149 6.36 9.67 -3.44
CA ALA A 149 4.90 9.75 -3.51
C ALA A 149 4.42 10.20 -4.90
N ALA A 150 5.11 11.14 -5.54
CA ALA A 150 4.83 11.62 -6.88
C ALA A 150 5.13 10.55 -7.94
N GLN A 151 6.21 9.79 -7.78
CA GLN A 151 6.50 8.64 -8.62
C GLN A 151 5.40 7.59 -8.46
N ALA A 152 5.08 7.18 -7.24
CA ALA A 152 4.04 6.18 -7.02
C ALA A 152 2.64 6.62 -7.51
N SER A 153 2.23 7.87 -7.32
CA SER A 153 0.84 8.29 -7.60
C SER A 153 0.65 9.08 -8.90
N GLY A 154 1.71 9.66 -9.44
CA GLY A 154 1.66 10.67 -10.50
C GLY A 154 1.18 12.06 -10.04
N ILE A 155 0.81 12.25 -8.76
CA ILE A 155 0.34 13.52 -8.22
C ILE A 155 1.53 14.44 -7.94
N ARG A 156 1.41 15.72 -8.34
CA ARG A 156 2.51 16.69 -8.31
C ARG A 156 2.27 17.90 -7.42
N GLU A 157 1.09 17.99 -6.80
CA GLU A 157 0.79 18.97 -5.75
C GLU A 157 0.71 18.22 -4.42
N ILE A 158 1.78 18.31 -3.64
CA ILE A 158 1.95 17.54 -2.40
C ILE A 158 2.26 18.50 -1.26
N TRP A 159 1.37 18.52 -0.26
CA TRP A 159 1.51 19.34 0.94
C TRP A 159 1.76 18.48 2.17
N GLU A 160 2.32 19.06 3.21
CA GLU A 160 2.46 18.39 4.49
C GLU A 160 1.07 18.14 5.11
N ALA A 161 0.89 16.97 5.73
CA ALA A 161 -0.38 16.55 6.32
C ALA A 161 -0.98 17.55 7.32
N ARG A 162 -0.14 18.37 7.96
CA ARG A 162 -0.57 19.44 8.88
C ARG A 162 -1.35 20.58 8.20
N GLU A 163 -1.24 20.74 6.88
CA GLU A 163 -1.98 21.77 6.12
C GLU A 163 -3.43 21.36 5.84
N LEU A 164 -3.81 20.10 6.11
CA LEU A 164 -5.17 19.61 5.86
C LEU A 164 -6.22 20.37 6.68
N GLU A 165 -6.02 20.55 7.99
CA GLU A 165 -6.99 21.23 8.85
C GLU A 165 -7.16 22.73 8.49
N PRO A 166 -6.09 23.51 8.29
CA PRO A 166 -6.23 24.87 7.77
C PRO A 166 -6.90 24.94 6.40
N PHE A 167 -6.61 24.00 5.49
CA PHE A 167 -7.28 23.90 4.19
C PHE A 167 -8.80 23.66 4.34
N LEU A 168 -9.18 22.70 5.17
CA LEU A 168 -10.58 22.40 5.48
C LEU A 168 -11.29 23.59 6.12
N GLN A 169 -10.61 24.33 6.99
CA GLN A 169 -11.15 25.55 7.58
C GLN A 169 -11.37 26.63 6.51
N GLY A 170 -10.46 26.79 5.55
CA GLY A 170 -10.65 27.68 4.40
C GLY A 170 -11.87 27.29 3.55
N LEU A 171 -12.05 26.00 3.26
CA LEU A 171 -13.26 25.52 2.59
C LEU A 171 -14.53 25.85 3.38
N ARG A 172 -14.53 25.60 4.70
CA ARG A 172 -15.67 25.86 5.59
C ARG A 172 -16.04 27.34 5.64
N THR A 173 -15.05 28.23 5.68
CA THR A 173 -15.25 29.68 5.72
C THR A 173 -15.38 30.31 4.33
N ARG A 174 -15.26 29.51 3.25
CA ARG A 174 -15.23 29.96 1.85
C ARG A 174 -14.13 30.98 1.59
N GLN A 175 -12.99 30.82 2.27
CA GLN A 175 -11.79 31.61 2.06
C GLN A 175 -10.80 30.79 1.24
N PRO A 176 -10.26 31.34 0.13
CA PRO A 176 -9.20 30.68 -0.61
C PRO A 176 -8.04 30.37 0.33
N TYR A 177 -7.60 29.12 0.35
CA TYR A 177 -6.50 28.69 1.20
C TYR A 177 -5.25 28.44 0.37
N ARG A 178 -4.11 28.87 0.89
CA ARG A 178 -2.78 28.49 0.41
C ARG A 178 -1.96 27.95 1.58
N PRO A 179 -1.24 26.85 1.37
CA PRO A 179 -0.33 26.34 2.39
C PRO A 179 0.82 27.32 2.62
N ARG A 180 1.47 27.21 3.77
CA ARG A 180 2.74 27.89 4.01
C ARG A 180 3.79 27.32 3.05
N SER A 181 4.66 28.18 2.53
CA SER A 181 5.69 27.76 1.58
C SER A 181 6.59 26.65 2.13
N GLU A 182 6.91 26.67 3.44
CA GLU A 182 7.70 25.60 4.05
C GLU A 182 6.99 24.24 4.10
N ASN A 183 5.66 24.22 4.00
CA ASN A 183 4.82 23.03 4.11
C ASN A 183 4.35 22.51 2.72
N VAL A 184 4.78 23.16 1.63
CA VAL A 184 4.65 22.62 0.28
C VAL A 184 5.82 21.68 0.04
N LEU A 185 5.55 20.38 -0.02
CA LEU A 185 6.59 19.34 -0.20
C LEU A 185 6.93 19.13 -1.69
N MET A 186 5.95 19.31 -2.57
CA MET A 186 6.15 19.35 -4.02
C MET A 186 5.06 20.20 -4.67
N THR A 187 5.44 20.99 -5.66
CA THR A 187 4.51 21.65 -6.58
C THR A 187 5.18 21.79 -7.94
N VAL A 188 4.41 21.63 -9.02
CA VAL A 188 4.84 21.92 -10.40
C VAL A 188 4.29 23.24 -10.92
N PHE A 189 3.47 23.93 -10.12
CA PHE A 189 2.95 25.24 -10.48
C PHE A 189 4.00 26.30 -10.13
N ALA A 190 4.94 26.47 -11.06
CA ALA A 190 5.92 27.54 -11.06
C ALA A 190 5.24 28.89 -11.35
N GLY A 191 4.58 29.43 -10.33
CA GLY A 191 4.11 30.80 -10.31
C GLY A 191 4.07 31.20 -8.85
N GLY A 192 5.11 31.90 -8.40
CA GLY A 192 5.19 32.47 -7.06
C GLY A 192 4.00 33.39 -6.73
N PRO A 193 4.07 34.17 -5.66
CA PRO A 193 2.93 34.92 -5.11
C PRO A 193 2.24 35.95 -6.04
N GLN A 194 2.68 36.13 -7.29
CA GLN A 194 2.10 37.06 -8.26
C GLN A 194 1.15 36.36 -9.24
N ALA A 195 -0.10 36.22 -8.83
CA ALA A 195 -1.25 36.15 -9.74
C ALA A 195 -2.50 36.54 -8.93
N GLU A 196 -2.83 37.83 -8.97
CA GLU A 196 -3.89 38.49 -8.18
C GLU A 196 -5.31 38.13 -8.61
N THR A 197 -5.48 37.21 -9.56
CA THR A 197 -6.79 36.75 -10.04
C THR A 197 -6.75 35.23 -10.26
N ARG A 198 -6.91 34.47 -9.18
CA ARG A 198 -7.06 33.01 -9.26
C ARG A 198 -8.45 32.58 -8.83
N THR A 199 -9.14 31.92 -9.74
CA THR A 199 -10.50 31.39 -9.61
C THR A 199 -10.51 29.97 -9.00
N ASP A 200 -9.43 29.59 -8.31
CA ASP A 200 -9.12 28.22 -7.85
C ASP A 200 -10.27 27.57 -7.06
N PHE A 201 -11.04 28.37 -6.33
CA PHE A 201 -12.19 27.93 -5.53
C PHE A 201 -13.51 28.59 -5.91
N GLU A 202 -13.53 29.40 -6.98
CA GLU A 202 -14.70 30.22 -7.32
C GLU A 202 -15.94 29.37 -7.57
N SER A 203 -15.80 28.29 -8.34
CA SER A 203 -16.90 27.39 -8.69
C SER A 203 -17.53 26.73 -7.47
N VAL A 204 -16.70 26.22 -6.55
CA VAL A 204 -17.17 25.56 -5.32
C VAL A 204 -17.71 26.57 -4.30
N PHE A 205 -17.11 27.75 -4.16
CA PHE A 205 -17.59 28.77 -3.22
C PHE A 205 -18.87 29.44 -3.70
N ALA A 206 -19.02 29.71 -4.99
CA ALA A 206 -20.27 30.19 -5.57
C ALA A 206 -21.40 29.16 -5.45
N ALA A 207 -21.08 27.86 -5.52
CA ALA A 207 -22.04 26.80 -5.22
C ALA A 207 -22.38 26.77 -3.72
N ALA A 208 -21.39 26.92 -2.84
CA ALA A 208 -21.58 26.90 -1.39
C ALA A 208 -22.45 28.08 -0.91
N GLU A 209 -22.29 29.27 -1.50
CA GLU A 209 -23.18 30.42 -1.26
C GLU A 209 -24.67 30.11 -1.53
N LYS A 210 -24.94 29.22 -2.48
CA LYS A 210 -26.28 28.76 -2.85
C LYS A 210 -26.69 27.47 -2.13
N ASN A 211 -25.86 26.95 -1.23
CA ASN A 211 -26.01 25.63 -0.59
C ASN A 211 -26.03 24.45 -1.57
N GLU A 212 -25.31 24.59 -2.69
CA GLU A 212 -25.22 23.60 -3.77
C GLU A 212 -23.84 22.92 -3.84
N ALA A 213 -22.87 23.31 -3.00
CA ALA A 213 -21.56 22.67 -3.02
C ALA A 213 -21.64 21.26 -2.44
N GLU A 214 -20.87 20.33 -3.00
CA GLU A 214 -20.90 18.93 -2.57
C GLU A 214 -19.54 18.51 -2.00
N LEU A 215 -19.56 17.81 -0.87
CA LEU A 215 -18.36 17.24 -0.25
C LEU A 215 -18.47 15.72 -0.25
N TYR A 216 -17.77 15.08 -1.17
CA TYR A 216 -17.71 13.63 -1.29
C TYR A 216 -16.69 13.03 -0.35
N MET A 217 -17.09 11.96 0.35
CA MET A 217 -16.21 11.13 1.18
C MET A 217 -16.81 9.72 1.36
N LEU A 218 -16.05 8.80 1.95
CA LEU A 218 -16.50 7.45 2.27
C LEU A 218 -17.32 7.43 3.58
N VAL A 219 -18.54 7.95 3.51
CA VAL A 219 -19.42 8.02 4.68
C VAL A 219 -20.09 6.66 4.92
N PRO A 220 -19.98 6.07 6.12
CA PRO A 220 -20.65 4.81 6.44
C PRO A 220 -22.18 4.98 6.42
N ARG A 221 -22.91 3.98 5.90
CA ARG A 221 -24.38 4.00 5.81
C ARG A 221 -25.11 3.63 7.11
N GLY A 222 -24.39 3.08 8.09
CA GLY A 222 -24.98 2.59 9.35
C GLY A 222 -25.15 3.70 10.41
N THR A 223 -26.05 3.46 11.37
CA THR A 223 -26.27 4.37 12.52
C THR A 223 -25.28 4.15 13.66
N GLY A 224 -24.58 3.02 13.69
CA GLY A 224 -23.56 2.70 14.69
C GLY A 224 -22.18 3.28 14.36
N PRO A 225 -21.24 3.21 15.31
CA PRO A 225 -19.85 3.58 15.05
C PRO A 225 -19.26 2.68 13.95
N SER A 226 -18.66 3.31 12.95
CA SER A 226 -17.98 2.63 11.86
C SER A 226 -16.66 2.05 12.34
N ARG A 227 -16.42 0.77 12.07
CA ARG A 227 -15.13 0.14 12.32
C ARG A 227 -14.09 0.64 11.32
N GLU A 228 -14.46 0.72 10.04
CA GLU A 228 -13.54 1.05 8.95
C GLU A 228 -13.35 2.56 8.79
N TYR A 229 -14.46 3.31 8.76
CA TYR A 229 -14.53 4.73 8.40
C TYR A 229 -14.84 5.65 9.60
N ALA A 230 -14.17 5.41 10.74
CA ALA A 230 -14.39 6.21 11.94
C ALA A 230 -13.99 7.69 11.76
N PRO A 231 -12.86 8.04 11.11
CA PRO A 231 -12.51 9.43 10.81
C PRO A 231 -13.56 10.15 9.96
N GLU A 232 -14.01 9.51 8.88
CA GLU A 232 -15.03 10.04 7.97
C GLU A 232 -16.35 10.26 8.71
N GLN A 233 -16.72 9.33 9.59
CA GLN A 233 -17.93 9.48 10.41
C GLN A 233 -17.84 10.66 11.38
N ARG A 234 -16.70 10.84 12.07
CA ARG A 234 -16.47 11.99 12.97
C ARG A 234 -16.52 13.30 12.18
N PHE A 235 -15.78 13.36 11.07
CA PHE A 235 -15.77 14.51 10.19
C PHE A 235 -17.18 14.85 9.70
N ALA A 236 -17.94 13.85 9.22
CA ALA A 236 -19.28 14.06 8.68
C ALA A 236 -20.29 14.52 9.75
N ALA A 237 -20.10 14.11 11.01
CA ALA A 237 -20.90 14.57 12.14
C ALA A 237 -20.54 16.00 12.58
N ASP A 238 -19.26 16.39 12.47
CA ASP A 238 -18.78 17.70 12.90
C ASP A 238 -18.97 18.79 11.83
N TRP A 239 -18.81 18.44 10.57
CA TRP A 239 -18.86 19.38 9.44
C TRP A 239 -20.11 20.26 9.39
N PRO A 240 -21.36 19.74 9.53
CA PRO A 240 -22.56 20.55 9.41
C PRO A 240 -22.86 21.41 10.67
N LYS A 241 -22.10 21.27 11.76
CA LYS A 241 -22.31 22.05 12.99
C LYS A 241 -22.12 23.56 12.78
N ILE A 242 -21.34 23.94 11.77
CA ILE A 242 -21.14 25.33 11.35
C ILE A 242 -21.66 25.44 9.91
N PRO A 243 -22.61 26.35 9.63
CA PRO A 243 -23.11 26.57 8.27
C PRO A 243 -21.97 26.90 7.31
N ASN A 244 -21.84 26.10 6.25
CA ASN A 244 -20.73 26.19 5.30
C ASN A 244 -21.14 26.04 3.82
N GLY A 245 -22.40 25.71 3.54
CA GLY A 245 -22.92 25.59 2.18
C GLY A 245 -22.59 24.28 1.45
N PHE A 246 -21.91 23.33 2.12
CA PHE A 246 -21.59 22.02 1.55
C PHE A 246 -22.57 20.94 2.03
N VAL A 247 -23.03 20.12 1.10
CA VAL A 247 -23.78 18.90 1.37
C VAL A 247 -22.83 17.71 1.27
N ILE A 248 -22.71 16.94 2.36
CA ILE A 248 -21.90 15.72 2.35
C ILE A 248 -22.58 14.64 1.49
N LYS A 249 -21.80 14.03 0.60
CA LYS A 249 -22.22 12.93 -0.28
C LYS A 249 -21.33 11.72 -0.04
N ASN A 250 -21.93 10.53 -0.17
CA ASN A 250 -21.17 9.28 -0.08
C ASN A 250 -20.53 8.95 -1.44
N ALA A 251 -19.20 8.85 -1.48
CA ALA A 251 -18.43 8.54 -2.69
C ALA A 251 -18.42 7.04 -3.04
N TRP A 252 -18.84 6.16 -2.13
CA TRP A 252 -18.81 4.71 -2.32
C TRP A 252 -19.45 4.22 -3.64
N PRO A 253 -20.62 4.72 -4.08
CA PRO A 253 -21.22 4.28 -5.34
C PRO A 253 -20.35 4.53 -6.58
N ILE A 254 -19.57 5.62 -6.59
CA ILE A 254 -18.64 5.96 -7.68
C ILE A 254 -17.57 4.88 -7.78
N PHE A 255 -16.95 4.54 -6.65
CA PHE A 255 -15.91 3.53 -6.60
C PHE A 255 -16.45 2.12 -6.83
N ALA A 256 -17.67 1.81 -6.38
CA ALA A 256 -18.30 0.53 -6.63
C ALA A 256 -18.46 0.26 -8.14
N ASP A 257 -18.91 1.26 -8.92
CA ASP A 257 -19.01 1.14 -10.38
C ASP A 257 -17.62 1.04 -11.03
N MET A 258 -16.70 1.95 -10.66
CA MET A 258 -15.37 1.97 -11.26
C MET A 258 -14.59 0.69 -11.00
N ARG A 259 -14.59 0.20 -9.76
CA ARG A 259 -13.83 -0.99 -9.35
C ARG A 259 -14.52 -2.28 -9.75
N LEU A 260 -15.74 -2.26 -10.26
CA LEU A 260 -16.41 -3.45 -10.80
C LEU A 260 -15.73 -3.91 -12.10
N ARG A 261 -15.33 -2.99 -12.97
CA ARG A 261 -14.71 -3.27 -14.27
C ARG A 261 -13.19 -3.14 -14.15
N LYS A 262 -12.46 -4.21 -14.47
CA LYS A 262 -11.01 -4.26 -14.29
C LYS A 262 -10.28 -3.83 -15.55
N SER A 263 -9.23 -3.03 -15.39
CA SER A 263 -8.32 -2.70 -16.49
C SER A 263 -7.47 -3.93 -16.90
N PRO A 264 -6.83 -3.90 -18.07
CA PRO A 264 -5.87 -4.95 -18.44
C PRO A 264 -4.74 -5.13 -17.41
N MET A 265 -4.26 -4.05 -16.79
CA MET A 265 -3.23 -4.14 -15.74
C MET A 265 -3.76 -4.84 -14.48
N GLU A 266 -4.97 -4.50 -14.05
CA GLU A 266 -5.63 -5.16 -12.92
C GLU A 266 -5.88 -6.64 -13.19
N LEU A 267 -6.31 -7.00 -14.40
CA LEU A 267 -6.51 -8.41 -14.79
C LEU A 267 -5.21 -9.20 -14.72
N ARG A 268 -4.08 -8.62 -15.14
CA ARG A 268 -2.75 -9.26 -15.01
C ARG A 268 -2.35 -9.46 -13.55
N LEU A 269 -2.59 -8.47 -12.68
CA LEU A 269 -2.35 -8.59 -11.24
C LEU A 269 -3.25 -9.66 -10.59
N LEU A 270 -4.53 -9.70 -10.96
CA LEU A 270 -5.48 -10.71 -10.49
C LEU A 270 -5.08 -12.11 -10.95
N GLN A 271 -4.68 -12.27 -12.21
CA GLN A 271 -4.18 -13.55 -12.71
C GLN A 271 -2.95 -14.01 -11.92
N HIS A 272 -2.02 -13.10 -11.64
CA HIS A 272 -0.84 -13.44 -10.84
C HIS A 272 -1.21 -13.87 -9.41
N ALA A 273 -2.16 -13.18 -8.75
CA ALA A 273 -2.67 -13.60 -7.44
C ALA A 273 -3.34 -14.99 -7.49
N ILE A 274 -4.08 -15.29 -8.57
CA ILE A 274 -4.68 -16.62 -8.81
C ILE A 274 -3.59 -17.67 -8.99
N ASP A 275 -2.53 -17.38 -9.74
CA ASP A 275 -1.42 -18.32 -9.97
C ASP A 275 -0.68 -18.66 -8.65
N ILE A 276 -0.43 -17.64 -7.81
CA ILE A 276 0.12 -17.84 -6.46
C ILE A 276 -0.83 -18.70 -5.61
N THR A 277 -2.13 -18.43 -5.68
CA THR A 277 -3.15 -19.19 -4.93
C THR A 277 -3.21 -20.64 -5.38
N ASN A 278 -3.12 -20.90 -6.68
CA ASN A 278 -3.11 -22.25 -7.23
C ASN A 278 -1.87 -23.04 -6.76
N GLU A 279 -0.69 -22.41 -6.77
CA GLU A 279 0.50 -23.05 -6.22
C GLU A 279 0.33 -23.39 -4.73
N ALA A 280 -0.19 -22.45 -3.94
CA ALA A 280 -0.39 -22.64 -2.51
C ALA A 280 -1.36 -23.78 -2.21
N GLN A 281 -2.47 -23.87 -2.95
CA GLN A 281 -3.45 -24.96 -2.81
C GLN A 281 -2.86 -26.32 -3.20
N GLN A 282 -2.05 -26.39 -4.26
CA GLN A 282 -1.37 -27.63 -4.65
C GLN A 282 -0.37 -28.10 -3.59
N ARG A 283 0.38 -27.18 -2.98
CA ARG A 283 1.26 -27.50 -1.85
C ARG A 283 0.49 -27.95 -0.62
N ALA A 284 -0.60 -27.25 -0.29
CA ALA A 284 -1.50 -27.61 0.80
C ALA A 284 -2.07 -29.02 0.64
N TRP A 285 -2.46 -29.43 -0.58
CA TRP A 285 -2.93 -30.80 -0.84
C TRP A 285 -1.87 -31.87 -0.60
N VAL A 286 -0.62 -31.60 -1.00
CA VAL A 286 0.50 -32.52 -0.72
C VAL A 286 0.74 -32.65 0.78
N ALA A 287 0.66 -31.54 1.52
CA ALA A 287 0.85 -31.54 2.97
C ALA A 287 -0.30 -32.21 3.73
N ALA A 288 -1.55 -32.01 3.29
CA ALA A 288 -2.75 -32.51 3.96
C ALA A 288 -2.75 -34.04 4.15
N GLY A 289 -2.13 -34.80 3.24
CA GLY A 289 -2.04 -36.26 3.36
C GLY A 289 -1.25 -36.76 4.56
N ASN A 290 -0.36 -35.93 5.12
CA ASN A 290 0.48 -36.25 6.28
C ASN A 290 0.25 -35.32 7.47
N ALA A 291 -0.57 -34.28 7.31
CA ALA A 291 -0.81 -33.27 8.33
C ALA A 291 -1.59 -33.87 9.50
N LYS A 292 -1.16 -33.56 10.73
CA LYS A 292 -1.88 -33.95 11.94
C LYS A 292 -2.93 -32.92 12.34
N TRP A 293 -2.71 -31.65 11.98
CA TRP A 293 -3.57 -30.53 12.36
C TRP A 293 -3.80 -29.59 11.18
N GLU A 294 -4.96 -28.93 11.18
CA GLU A 294 -5.35 -27.94 10.15
C GLU A 294 -4.31 -26.83 9.97
N TYR A 295 -3.69 -26.36 11.06
CA TYR A 295 -2.70 -25.28 11.01
C TYR A 295 -1.40 -25.70 10.31
N GLU A 296 -1.08 -26.99 10.19
CA GLU A 296 0.08 -27.45 9.43
C GLU A 296 -0.15 -27.23 7.93
N VAL A 297 -1.40 -27.40 7.47
CA VAL A 297 -1.80 -27.10 6.09
C VAL A 297 -1.87 -25.60 5.85
N ASP A 298 -2.41 -24.82 6.81
CA ASP A 298 -2.41 -23.36 6.72
C ASP A 298 -0.98 -22.77 6.63
N ALA A 299 -0.03 -23.34 7.39
CA ALA A 299 1.37 -22.93 7.35
C ALA A 299 1.98 -23.03 5.94
N GLU A 300 1.63 -24.08 5.18
CA GLU A 300 2.08 -24.24 3.79
C GLU A 300 1.48 -23.19 2.84
N VAL A 301 0.21 -22.83 3.04
CA VAL A 301 -0.45 -21.77 2.28
C VAL A 301 0.24 -20.43 2.53
N VAL A 302 0.39 -20.06 3.81
CA VAL A 302 1.01 -18.79 4.21
C VAL A 302 2.47 -18.73 3.79
N TYR A 303 3.22 -19.83 3.91
CA TYR A 303 4.59 -19.94 3.42
C TYR A 303 4.65 -19.65 1.92
N THR A 304 3.76 -20.25 1.13
CA THR A 304 3.76 -20.08 -0.33
C THR A 304 3.45 -18.64 -0.73
N PHE A 305 2.49 -17.99 -0.07
CA PHE A 305 2.19 -16.57 -0.31
C PHE A 305 3.42 -15.68 -0.07
N LYS A 306 4.10 -15.88 1.06
CA LYS A 306 5.33 -15.14 1.38
C LYS A 306 6.47 -15.44 0.40
N LEU A 307 6.66 -16.71 0.04
CA LEU A 307 7.66 -17.14 -0.96
C LEU A 307 7.46 -16.43 -2.31
N ARG A 308 6.21 -16.14 -2.66
CA ARG A 308 5.84 -15.44 -3.91
C ARG A 308 5.67 -13.94 -3.76
N ASN A 309 6.09 -13.38 -2.62
CA ASN A 309 6.01 -11.95 -2.33
C ASN A 309 4.59 -11.38 -2.48
N ALA A 310 3.57 -12.20 -2.18
CA ALA A 310 2.23 -11.70 -1.95
C ALA A 310 2.21 -11.01 -0.59
N ASP A 311 1.75 -9.75 -0.56
CA ASP A 311 1.72 -8.94 0.67
C ASP A 311 1.01 -9.70 1.81
N HIS A 312 -0.21 -10.19 1.54
CA HIS A 312 -1.08 -10.89 2.51
C HIS A 312 -2.05 -11.86 1.82
N TRP A 313 -2.75 -12.66 2.64
CA TRP A 313 -3.97 -13.33 2.23
C TRP A 313 -5.09 -12.34 1.86
N GLY A 314 -6.02 -12.77 1.01
CA GLY A 314 -7.25 -12.00 0.72
C GLY A 314 -8.24 -11.99 1.89
N TYR A 315 -8.24 -13.04 2.69
CA TYR A 315 -8.97 -13.23 3.94
C TYR A 315 -8.29 -14.35 4.75
N PRO A 316 -8.46 -14.42 6.08
CA PRO A 316 -7.89 -15.51 6.88
C PRO A 316 -8.27 -16.87 6.32
N SER A 317 -7.31 -17.77 6.15
CA SER A 317 -7.53 -19.11 5.61
C SER A 317 -8.60 -19.85 6.40
N ILE A 318 -9.42 -20.63 5.70
CA ILE A 318 -10.36 -21.57 6.29
C ILE A 318 -9.81 -22.96 5.97
N VAL A 319 -9.40 -23.70 7.00
CA VAL A 319 -8.91 -25.07 6.90
C VAL A 319 -9.72 -25.90 7.90
N GLY A 320 -10.36 -26.96 7.42
CA GLY A 320 -11.27 -27.80 8.19
C GLY A 320 -11.47 -29.17 7.55
#